data_AF-A0A1Q7U6C9-F1
#
_entry.id   AF-A0A1Q7U6C9-F1
#
_cell.length_a   1.000
_cell.length_b   1.000
_cell.length_c   1.000
_cell.angle_alpha   90.00
_cell.angle_beta   90.00
_cell.angle_gamma   90.00
#
_symmetry.space_group_name_H-M   'P 1'
#
loop_
_entity.id
_entity.type
_entity.pdbx_description
1 polymer ?
#
loop_
_entity_poly.entity_id
_entity_poly.type
_entity_poly.pdbx_seq_one_letter_code
_entity_poly.pdbx_strand_id
1 'polypeptide(L)'
;MRTARLTLKHRSAAAGAKGAPMRSSSLKRFARPPLASLAVVVLLRGTAVAEVPGALGTVPVPKPNLAGFVRDEAAAVALGKALFWDMQLGSDGIQTCGSCHFHGGADNRLKNQVNPGTLHAATTFEVAKPNATLTAANFPLHKLANVEDRLSKVLFDADDVVSSQSVTLRKFNDVIPGQAEENCTVTPDPIFNVGGVNVRRVQPRNTPTMINAIFTFRNFWDGRANAIFNGVDAFGPRNPNARVLQVQADGSVVPVSVAIFPASLASLAAAVPASNFALACTGRTLNKFGKKMLSLTPLAKQWVDPTDSVLAPLAKSCRTPGARGLTRSYVTLV
;
A
#
# COMPACT_ATOMS: atom_id res chain seq x y z
N MET A 1 32.14 -24.41 -63.16
CA MET A 1 32.39 -25.82 -62.78
C MET A 1 31.79 -26.07 -61.40
N ARG A 2 30.98 -27.14 -61.27
CA ARG A 2 30.31 -27.69 -60.07
C ARG A 2 29.17 -26.81 -59.48
N THR A 3 27.87 -27.01 -59.77
CA THR A 3 26.89 -28.05 -59.29
C THR A 3 27.04 -28.39 -57.79
N ALA A 4 26.03 -28.45 -56.91
CA ALA A 4 24.59 -28.72 -57.06
C ALA A 4 23.74 -28.26 -55.84
N ARG A 5 22.50 -27.79 -56.12
CA ARG A 5 21.18 -28.15 -55.52
C ARG A 5 21.11 -28.83 -54.14
N LEU A 6 20.19 -28.35 -53.29
CA LEU A 6 18.92 -29.08 -53.04
C LEU A 6 17.80 -28.14 -52.54
N THR A 7 16.69 -28.17 -53.26
CA THR A 7 15.36 -27.62 -52.95
C THR A 7 14.54 -28.62 -52.13
N LEU A 8 13.60 -28.16 -51.30
CA LEU A 8 12.31 -28.84 -51.18
C LEU A 8 11.14 -27.83 -51.23
N LYS A 9 10.15 -28.18 -52.05
CA LYS A 9 9.02 -27.38 -52.54
C LYS A 9 7.81 -27.41 -51.62
N HIS A 10 7.08 -26.29 -51.65
CA HIS A 10 5.63 -26.07 -51.64
C HIS A 10 4.67 -27.29 -51.59
N ARG A 11 3.49 -27.11 -50.98
CA ARG A 11 2.26 -26.63 -51.67
C ARG A 11 1.03 -26.48 -50.76
N SER A 12 0.24 -25.47 -51.11
CA SER A 12 -1.16 -25.21 -50.72
C SER A 12 -2.10 -25.77 -51.81
N ALA A 13 -3.32 -26.21 -51.46
CA ALA A 13 -4.51 -26.17 -52.35
C ALA A 13 -5.82 -26.67 -51.68
N ALA A 14 -6.79 -25.76 -51.62
CA ALA A 14 -8.24 -25.78 -51.90
C ALA A 14 -9.12 -27.07 -51.95
N ALA A 15 -10.29 -26.93 -51.30
CA ALA A 15 -11.69 -27.11 -51.76
C ALA A 15 -12.30 -28.48 -52.21
N GLY A 16 -13.49 -28.79 -51.64
CA GLY A 16 -14.69 -29.09 -52.45
C GLY A 16 -15.33 -30.50 -52.43
N ALA A 17 -16.41 -30.64 -51.64
CA ALA A 17 -17.75 -31.16 -52.02
C ALA A 17 -18.08 -32.68 -52.21
N LYS A 18 -19.17 -33.07 -51.48
CA LYS A 18 -20.39 -33.85 -51.87
C LYS A 18 -20.50 -35.39 -51.64
N GLY A 19 -21.67 -35.78 -51.07
CA GLY A 19 -22.36 -37.08 -51.21
C GLY A 19 -23.00 -37.61 -49.88
N ALA A 20 -24.19 -37.17 -49.43
CA ALA A 20 -25.57 -37.66 -49.72
C ALA A 20 -26.01 -38.89 -48.83
N PRO A 21 -27.32 -39.25 -48.70
CA PRO A 21 -28.15 -38.91 -47.54
C PRO A 21 -28.85 -40.11 -46.86
N MET A 22 -29.49 -39.90 -45.70
CA MET A 22 -30.52 -40.83 -45.19
C MET A 22 -31.70 -40.05 -44.60
N ARG A 23 -32.91 -40.40 -45.06
CA ARG A 23 -34.19 -39.77 -44.77
C ARG A 23 -35.05 -40.73 -43.95
N SER A 24 -35.66 -40.25 -42.87
CA SER A 24 -37.04 -40.52 -42.41
C SER A 24 -37.23 -39.72 -41.11
N SER A 25 -38.36 -39.16 -40.71
CA SER A 25 -39.74 -39.21 -41.19
C SER A 25 -40.48 -38.03 -40.51
N SER A 26 -41.55 -37.56 -41.16
CA SER A 26 -42.37 -36.42 -40.69
C SER A 26 -43.13 -36.72 -39.40
N LEU A 27 -43.29 -35.70 -38.55
CA LEU A 27 -44.57 -35.44 -37.88
C LEU A 27 -44.73 -33.95 -37.56
N LYS A 28 -45.76 -33.39 -38.21
CA LYS A 28 -46.25 -32.02 -38.03
C LYS A 28 -46.92 -31.88 -36.68
N ARG A 29 -46.50 -30.91 -35.86
CA ARG A 29 -47.38 -30.15 -34.95
C ARG A 29 -46.86 -28.71 -34.87
N PHE A 30 -47.58 -27.80 -35.53
CA PHE A 30 -47.44 -26.37 -35.32
C PHE A 30 -47.98 -26.04 -33.92
N ALA A 31 -47.10 -25.90 -32.93
CA ALA A 31 -47.41 -25.17 -31.72
C ALA A 31 -47.06 -23.70 -31.98
N ARG A 32 -48.09 -22.84 -32.02
CA ARG A 32 -47.92 -21.38 -31.98
C ARG A 32 -47.10 -21.03 -30.73
N PRO A 33 -46.03 -20.21 -30.82
CA PRO A 33 -45.48 -19.63 -29.61
C PRO A 33 -46.53 -18.69 -29.03
N PRO A 34 -46.72 -18.62 -27.70
CA PRO A 34 -47.55 -17.58 -27.13
C PRO A 34 -46.90 -16.25 -27.47
N LEU A 35 -47.71 -15.24 -27.81
CA LEU A 35 -47.23 -13.86 -27.87
C LEU A 35 -46.50 -13.59 -26.57
N ALA A 36 -45.17 -13.39 -26.67
CA ALA A 36 -44.40 -12.88 -25.57
C ALA A 36 -44.96 -11.48 -25.28
N SER A 37 -45.75 -11.37 -24.20
CA SER A 37 -46.13 -10.08 -23.65
C SER A 37 -44.85 -9.29 -23.46
N LEU A 38 -44.70 -8.22 -24.23
CA LEU A 38 -43.70 -7.19 -23.99
C LEU A 38 -44.02 -6.62 -22.61
N ALA A 39 -43.40 -7.17 -21.57
CA ALA A 39 -43.38 -6.54 -20.27
C ALA A 39 -42.60 -5.24 -20.47
N VAL A 40 -43.33 -4.14 -20.62
CA VAL A 40 -42.78 -2.80 -20.50
C VAL A 40 -42.20 -2.74 -19.09
N VAL A 41 -40.89 -2.91 -18.99
CA VAL A 41 -40.15 -2.57 -17.79
C VAL A 41 -40.25 -1.06 -17.69
N VAL A 42 -41.26 -0.57 -16.99
CA VAL A 42 -41.29 0.80 -16.50
C VAL A 42 -40.12 0.89 -15.52
N LEU A 43 -38.99 1.35 -16.02
CA LEU A 43 -37.92 1.90 -15.20
C LEU A 43 -38.55 3.09 -14.46
N LEU A 44 -39.10 2.81 -13.28
CA LEU A 44 -39.29 3.82 -12.25
C LEU A 44 -37.90 4.40 -12.02
N ARG A 45 -37.62 5.53 -12.68
CA ARG A 45 -36.51 6.41 -12.33
C ARG A 45 -36.85 6.96 -10.96
N GLY A 46 -36.60 6.16 -9.93
CA GLY A 46 -36.45 6.67 -8.58
C GLY A 46 -35.32 7.68 -8.65
N THR A 47 -35.65 8.96 -8.62
CA THR A 47 -34.70 10.01 -8.32
C THR A 47 -34.31 9.79 -6.86
N ALA A 48 -33.39 8.85 -6.63
CA ALA A 48 -32.59 8.88 -5.42
C ALA A 48 -31.84 10.21 -5.50
N VAL A 49 -32.41 11.23 -4.88
CA VAL A 49 -31.69 12.48 -4.62
C VAL A 49 -30.50 12.03 -3.80
N ALA A 50 -29.31 12.06 -4.40
CA ALA A 50 -28.08 11.80 -3.68
C ALA A 50 -28.04 12.83 -2.55
N GLU A 51 -28.34 12.37 -1.33
CA GLU A 51 -28.32 13.21 -0.15
C GLU A 51 -26.91 13.79 -0.06
N VAL A 52 -26.80 15.11 -0.08
CA VAL A 52 -25.50 15.78 0.05
C VAL A 52 -24.92 15.28 1.36
N PRO A 53 -23.74 14.63 1.35
CA PRO A 53 -23.15 14.14 2.58
C PRO A 53 -23.06 15.29 3.58
N GLY A 54 -23.60 15.08 4.79
CA GLY A 54 -23.48 16.04 5.87
C GLY A 54 -22.01 16.34 6.18
N ALA A 55 -21.76 17.36 7.03
CA ALA A 55 -20.40 17.68 7.44
C ALA A 55 -19.69 16.43 7.97
N LEU A 56 -18.43 16.21 7.59
CA LEU A 56 -17.72 14.96 7.92
C LEU A 56 -17.64 14.69 9.43
N GLY A 57 -17.66 15.74 10.26
CA GLY A 57 -17.74 15.61 11.72
C GLY A 57 -19.06 15.04 12.27
N THR A 58 -20.09 14.95 11.43
CA THR A 58 -21.39 14.31 11.75
C THR A 58 -21.46 12.86 11.27
N VAL A 59 -20.50 12.42 10.45
CA VAL A 59 -20.45 11.06 9.92
C VAL A 59 -19.76 10.16 10.95
N PRO A 60 -20.39 9.03 11.36
CA PRO A 60 -19.74 8.07 12.23
C PRO A 60 -18.43 7.56 11.62
N VAL A 61 -17.36 7.56 12.40
CA VAL A 61 -16.06 7.04 11.95
C VAL A 61 -16.21 5.54 11.67
N PRO A 62 -15.89 5.06 10.45
CA PRO A 62 -15.96 3.64 10.13
C PRO A 62 -15.04 2.83 11.05
N LYS A 63 -15.59 1.82 11.72
CA LYS A 63 -14.81 0.88 12.53
C LYS A 63 -14.74 -0.49 11.85
N PRO A 64 -13.55 -1.12 11.75
CA PRO A 64 -13.44 -2.51 11.34
C PRO A 64 -14.17 -3.44 12.32
N ASN A 65 -14.61 -4.61 11.84
CA ASN A 65 -15.03 -5.68 12.73
C ASN A 65 -13.83 -6.25 13.49
N LEU A 66 -13.67 -5.83 14.75
CA LEU A 66 -12.56 -6.21 15.62
C LEU A 66 -12.85 -7.45 16.50
N ALA A 67 -14.07 -7.97 16.46
CA ALA A 67 -14.47 -9.11 17.29
C ALA A 67 -13.60 -10.33 16.98
N GLY A 68 -13.02 -10.93 18.03
CA GLY A 68 -12.10 -12.06 17.90
C GLY A 68 -10.65 -11.69 17.53
N PHE A 69 -10.35 -10.41 17.28
CA PHE A 69 -9.01 -9.94 16.92
C PHE A 69 -8.39 -9.00 17.96
N VAL A 70 -9.20 -8.11 18.54
CA VAL A 70 -8.73 -7.13 19.53
C VAL A 70 -9.42 -7.40 20.87
N ARG A 71 -8.62 -7.67 21.91
CA ARG A 71 -9.11 -7.90 23.27
C ARG A 71 -9.41 -6.59 24.00
N ASP A 72 -8.51 -5.62 23.86
CA ASP A 72 -8.59 -4.31 24.51
C ASP A 72 -8.41 -3.22 23.45
N GLU A 73 -9.48 -2.50 23.14
CA GLU A 73 -9.47 -1.44 22.12
C GLU A 73 -8.61 -0.25 22.57
N ALA A 74 -8.57 0.07 23.87
CA ALA A 74 -7.76 1.17 24.37
C ALA A 74 -6.26 0.85 24.27
N ALA A 75 -5.87 -0.39 24.59
CA ALA A 75 -4.50 -0.87 24.37
C ALA A 75 -4.13 -0.86 22.88
N ALA A 76 -5.03 -1.29 22.00
CA ALA A 76 -4.80 -1.25 20.55
C ALA A 76 -4.64 0.17 20.00
N VAL A 77 -5.42 1.14 20.51
CA VAL A 77 -5.27 2.56 20.17
C VAL A 77 -3.92 3.10 20.65
N ALA A 78 -3.51 2.77 21.89
CA ALA A 78 -2.19 3.15 22.41
C ALA A 78 -1.04 2.51 21.60
N LEU A 79 -1.17 1.22 21.25
CA LEU A 79 -0.23 0.51 20.38
C LEU A 79 -0.10 1.19 19.01
N GLY A 80 -1.23 1.47 18.36
CA GLY A 80 -1.25 2.13 17.05
C GLY A 80 -0.58 3.50 17.09
N LYS A 81 -0.90 4.33 18.10
CA LYS A 81 -0.27 5.65 18.27
C LYS A 81 1.23 5.55 18.57
N ALA A 82 1.64 4.59 19.41
CA ALA A 82 3.05 4.36 19.67
C ALA A 82 3.79 3.95 18.40
N LEU A 83 3.33 2.94 17.67
CA LEU A 83 3.95 2.47 16.43
C LEU A 83 4.05 3.58 15.38
N PHE A 84 3.02 4.42 15.26
CA PHE A 84 2.98 5.52 14.30
C PHE A 84 4.13 6.52 14.50
N TRP A 85 4.50 6.79 15.76
CA TRP A 85 5.54 7.76 16.12
C TRP A 85 6.88 7.13 16.47
N ASP A 86 6.98 5.80 16.55
CA ASP A 86 8.21 5.16 17.00
C ASP A 86 9.28 5.15 15.90
N MET A 87 10.27 6.04 15.99
CA MET A 87 11.43 6.09 15.09
C MET A 87 12.18 4.75 15.00
N GLN A 88 12.03 3.88 16.00
CA GLN A 88 12.62 2.54 16.00
C GLN A 88 11.93 1.58 15.01
N LEU A 89 10.81 1.96 14.40
CA LEU A 89 10.04 1.11 13.48
C LEU A 89 10.80 0.81 12.18
N GLY A 90 11.54 1.80 11.66
CA GLY A 90 12.37 1.67 10.48
C GLY A 90 13.61 0.82 10.73
N SER A 91 14.10 0.13 9.70
CA SER A 91 15.33 -0.67 9.80
C SER A 91 16.57 0.15 10.13
N ASP A 92 16.55 1.45 9.82
CA ASP A 92 17.61 2.40 10.16
C ASP A 92 17.46 3.02 11.56
N GLY A 93 16.40 2.65 12.30
CA GLY A 93 16.10 3.23 13.62
C GLY A 93 15.79 4.73 13.59
N ILE A 94 15.47 5.29 12.43
CA ILE A 94 15.21 6.73 12.24
C ILE A 94 13.83 6.97 11.63
N GLN A 95 13.44 6.20 10.60
CA GLN A 95 12.17 6.44 9.91
C GLN A 95 10.99 5.72 10.55
N THR A 96 9.85 6.42 10.60
CA THR A 96 8.56 5.89 11.02
C THR A 96 7.43 6.53 10.20
N CYS A 97 6.18 6.16 10.44
CA CYS A 97 5.03 6.77 9.79
C CYS A 97 5.04 8.29 9.98
N GLY A 98 5.22 8.74 11.23
CA GLY A 98 5.34 10.15 11.60
C GLY A 98 6.44 10.91 10.87
N SER A 99 7.55 10.26 10.46
CA SER A 99 8.64 10.95 9.74
C SER A 99 8.22 11.52 8.38
N CYS A 100 7.16 10.99 7.77
CA CYS A 100 6.63 11.43 6.48
C CYS A 100 5.26 12.10 6.59
N HIS A 101 4.66 12.09 7.77
CA HIS A 101 3.26 12.43 7.97
C HIS A 101 3.04 13.40 9.14
N PHE A 102 4.05 14.22 9.44
CA PHE A 102 4.07 15.09 10.61
C PHE A 102 3.38 16.44 10.41
N HIS A 103 3.19 16.89 9.17
CA HIS A 103 2.65 18.22 8.88
C HIS A 103 1.34 18.13 8.09
N GLY A 104 0.20 18.30 8.77
CA GLY A 104 -1.12 18.10 8.15
C GLY A 104 -1.33 16.67 7.61
N GLY A 105 -0.62 15.71 8.19
CA GLY A 105 -0.58 14.33 7.72
C GLY A 105 0.26 14.10 6.46
N ALA A 106 1.04 15.09 5.99
CA ALA A 106 1.87 15.00 4.79
C ALA A 106 3.33 15.39 5.06
N ASP A 107 4.18 15.17 4.05
CA ASP A 107 5.60 15.53 4.07
C ASP A 107 5.80 16.89 3.40
N ASN A 108 6.17 17.90 4.17
CA ASN A 108 6.45 19.26 3.66
C ASN A 108 7.96 19.53 3.49
N ARG A 109 8.81 18.51 3.63
CA ARG A 109 10.24 18.66 3.39
C ARG A 109 10.50 18.90 1.90
N LEU A 110 11.56 19.64 1.59
CA LEU A 110 11.96 19.95 0.22
C LEU A 110 13.17 19.15 -0.25
N LYS A 111 13.93 18.58 0.70
CA LYS A 111 15.16 17.85 0.43
C LYS A 111 14.87 16.39 0.13
N ASN A 112 15.48 15.89 -0.94
CA ASN A 112 15.46 14.47 -1.31
C ASN A 112 14.03 13.92 -1.45
N GLN A 113 13.21 14.55 -2.29
CA GLN A 113 11.79 14.23 -2.44
C GLN A 113 11.42 13.70 -3.83
N VAL A 114 12.37 13.36 -4.70
CA VAL A 114 12.07 12.90 -6.07
C VAL A 114 12.37 11.41 -6.21
N ASN A 115 11.44 10.68 -6.82
CA ASN A 115 11.64 9.32 -7.32
C ASN A 115 11.53 9.36 -8.86
N PRO A 116 12.44 8.74 -9.62
CA PRO A 116 12.47 8.86 -11.08
C PRO A 116 11.50 7.88 -11.75
N GLY A 117 10.28 7.71 -11.24
CA GLY A 117 9.32 6.80 -11.87
C GLY A 117 9.66 5.29 -11.73
N THR A 118 10.30 4.87 -10.63
CA THR A 118 10.75 3.47 -10.46
C THR A 118 9.64 2.40 -10.55
N LEU A 119 8.36 2.77 -10.45
CA LEU A 119 7.24 1.84 -10.69
C LEU A 119 7.10 1.40 -12.16
N HIS A 120 7.54 2.21 -13.12
CA HIS A 120 7.63 1.82 -14.54
C HIS A 120 9.10 1.61 -14.96
N ALA A 121 9.94 1.23 -14.00
CA ALA A 121 11.35 0.87 -14.18
C ALA A 121 12.26 1.98 -14.72
N ALA A 122 11.86 3.25 -14.60
CA ALA A 122 12.74 4.36 -14.89
C ALA A 122 13.85 4.53 -13.83
N THR A 123 14.99 5.01 -14.28
CA THR A 123 16.22 5.17 -13.48
C THR A 123 16.83 6.56 -13.57
N THR A 124 16.25 7.43 -14.40
CA THR A 124 16.79 8.76 -14.72
C THR A 124 15.86 9.81 -14.15
N PHE A 125 16.42 10.76 -13.41
CA PHE A 125 15.66 11.85 -12.81
C PHE A 125 15.52 12.99 -13.81
N GLU A 126 14.28 13.42 -14.04
CA GLU A 126 13.92 14.47 -14.99
C GLU A 126 13.72 15.82 -14.30
N VAL A 127 13.21 15.81 -13.06
CA VAL A 127 12.81 17.01 -12.31
C VAL A 127 13.94 17.51 -11.43
N ALA A 128 14.55 16.61 -10.65
CA ALA A 128 15.68 16.93 -9.78
C ALA A 128 16.46 15.69 -9.39
N LYS A 129 17.79 15.80 -9.33
CA LYS A 129 18.72 14.71 -8.98
C LYS A 129 18.44 14.15 -7.56
N PRO A 130 18.91 12.92 -7.24
CA PRO A 130 18.89 12.40 -5.87
C PRO A 130 19.45 13.42 -4.88
N ASN A 131 18.81 13.54 -3.72
CA ASN A 131 19.18 14.48 -2.67
C ASN A 131 19.17 15.97 -3.10
N ALA A 132 18.53 16.34 -4.21
CA ALA A 132 18.31 17.74 -4.56
C ALA A 132 17.32 18.41 -3.59
N THR A 133 17.37 19.75 -3.52
CA THR A 133 16.38 20.58 -2.82
C THR A 133 15.39 21.10 -3.86
N LEU A 134 14.11 20.78 -3.69
CA LEU A 134 13.06 21.28 -4.58
C LEU A 134 12.82 22.78 -4.38
N THR A 135 12.45 23.44 -5.47
CA THR A 135 12.04 24.84 -5.55
C THR A 135 10.77 24.96 -6.38
N ALA A 136 10.14 26.14 -6.37
CA ALA A 136 8.97 26.40 -7.23
C ALA A 136 9.25 26.18 -8.72
N ALA A 137 10.50 26.34 -9.18
CA ALA A 137 10.89 26.14 -10.57
C ALA A 137 10.82 24.66 -11.02
N ASN A 138 10.78 23.72 -10.08
CA ASN A 138 10.60 22.30 -10.38
C ASN A 138 9.15 21.92 -10.70
N PHE A 139 8.21 22.86 -10.60
CA PHE A 139 6.78 22.62 -10.79
C PHE A 139 6.19 23.53 -11.90
N PRO A 140 5.09 23.11 -12.55
CA PRO A 140 4.42 21.81 -12.41
C PRO A 140 5.19 20.68 -13.12
N LEU A 141 4.92 19.42 -12.72
CA LEU A 141 5.51 18.24 -13.37
C LEU A 141 4.92 17.96 -14.76
N HIS A 142 3.73 18.53 -15.02
CA HIS A 142 3.07 18.53 -16.31
C HIS A 142 2.68 19.98 -16.63
N LYS A 143 3.24 20.55 -17.70
CA LYS A 143 3.05 21.95 -18.07
C LYS A 143 2.45 22.06 -19.46
N LEU A 144 1.29 22.68 -19.55
CA LEU A 144 0.59 23.00 -20.79
C LEU A 144 0.89 24.44 -21.24
N ALA A 145 0.79 24.69 -22.55
CA ALA A 145 0.91 26.03 -23.12
C ALA A 145 -0.29 26.92 -22.72
N ASN A 146 -1.48 26.34 -22.70
CA ASN A 146 -2.68 26.91 -22.10
C ASN A 146 -3.16 25.97 -20.99
N VAL A 147 -3.17 26.44 -19.75
CA VAL A 147 -3.55 25.64 -18.56
C VAL A 147 -5.04 25.32 -18.50
N GLU A 148 -5.88 26.12 -19.16
CA GLU A 148 -7.34 25.94 -19.21
C GLU A 148 -7.77 24.98 -20.34
N ASP A 149 -6.86 24.61 -21.25
CA ASP A 149 -7.13 23.70 -22.35
C ASP A 149 -6.26 22.44 -22.22
N ARG A 150 -6.90 21.35 -21.79
CA ARG A 150 -6.27 20.02 -21.64
C ARG A 150 -5.74 19.43 -22.94
N LEU A 151 -6.11 19.96 -24.09
CA LEU A 151 -5.62 19.53 -25.42
C LEU A 151 -4.50 20.44 -25.94
N SER A 152 -4.13 21.49 -25.20
CA SER A 152 -3.07 22.39 -25.64
C SER A 152 -1.69 21.72 -25.62
N LYS A 153 -0.74 22.34 -26.31
CA LYS A 153 0.62 21.81 -26.44
C LYS A 153 1.26 21.59 -25.06
N VAL A 154 1.78 20.39 -24.83
CA VAL A 154 2.62 20.09 -23.67
C VAL A 154 3.99 20.76 -23.86
N LEU A 155 4.37 21.59 -22.89
CA LEU A 155 5.64 22.31 -22.84
C LEU A 155 6.70 21.56 -22.03
N PHE A 156 6.26 20.80 -21.01
CA PHE A 156 7.10 19.98 -20.16
C PHE A 156 6.24 18.85 -19.58
N ASP A 157 6.83 17.66 -19.48
CA ASP A 157 6.23 16.51 -18.84
C ASP A 157 7.35 15.69 -18.20
N ALA A 158 7.10 15.19 -17.00
CA ALA A 158 8.00 14.29 -16.30
C ALA A 158 7.20 13.22 -15.56
N ASP A 159 7.69 12.00 -15.57
CA ASP A 159 7.09 10.87 -14.84
C ASP A 159 7.69 10.69 -13.42
N ASP A 160 8.69 11.52 -13.10
CA ASP A 160 9.21 11.74 -11.75
C ASP A 160 8.06 11.96 -10.74
N VAL A 161 8.19 11.33 -9.58
CA VAL A 161 7.23 11.43 -8.49
C VAL A 161 7.83 12.23 -7.34
N VAL A 162 7.16 13.32 -6.96
CA VAL A 162 7.48 14.04 -5.72
C VAL A 162 6.81 13.36 -4.53
N SER A 163 7.62 12.85 -3.60
CA SER A 163 7.18 12.08 -2.44
C SER A 163 8.21 12.05 -1.31
N SER A 164 7.88 11.35 -0.23
CA SER A 164 8.67 11.30 0.99
C SER A 164 9.93 10.44 0.88
N GLN A 165 11.00 10.92 1.50
CA GLN A 165 12.23 10.15 1.70
C GLN A 165 12.06 8.98 2.68
N SER A 166 12.82 7.92 2.40
CA SER A 166 12.77 6.59 3.02
C SER A 166 14.09 6.25 3.71
N VAL A 167 14.34 4.97 3.95
CA VAL A 167 15.64 4.40 4.31
C VAL A 167 16.58 4.37 3.09
N THR A 168 17.88 4.17 3.33
CA THR A 168 18.86 3.88 2.27
C THR A 168 18.78 2.41 1.85
N LEU A 169 19.20 2.09 0.62
CA LEU A 169 19.20 0.70 0.16
C LEU A 169 20.20 -0.15 0.95
N ARG A 170 19.66 -1.15 1.64
CA ARG A 170 20.41 -2.17 2.38
C ARG A 170 19.68 -3.51 2.25
N LYS A 171 20.41 -4.62 2.36
CA LYS A 171 19.88 -5.98 2.45
C LYS A 171 19.65 -6.35 3.92
N PHE A 172 18.46 -6.83 4.24
CA PHE A 172 18.13 -7.30 5.59
C PHE A 172 18.86 -8.62 5.90
N ASN A 173 19.51 -8.71 7.06
CA ASN A 173 20.10 -9.95 7.57
C ASN A 173 19.22 -10.51 8.70
N ASP A 174 19.09 -9.76 9.80
CA ASP A 174 18.16 -10.08 10.89
C ASP A 174 17.87 -8.86 11.79
N VAL A 175 16.93 -9.01 12.71
CA VAL A 175 16.72 -8.11 13.84
C VAL A 175 17.78 -8.36 14.91
N ILE A 176 18.14 -7.31 15.64
CA ILE A 176 18.99 -7.41 16.82
C ILE A 176 18.09 -7.10 18.03
N PRO A 177 17.76 -8.08 18.88
CA PRO A 177 16.90 -7.84 20.04
C PRO A 177 17.40 -6.67 20.90
N GLY A 178 16.49 -5.77 21.27
CA GLY A 178 16.81 -4.60 22.08
C GLY A 178 17.46 -3.43 21.32
N GLN A 179 17.71 -3.55 20.01
CA GLN A 179 18.26 -2.46 19.19
C GLN A 179 17.26 -1.89 18.19
N ALA A 180 17.29 -0.56 18.04
CA ALA A 180 16.44 0.16 17.10
C ALA A 180 16.88 -0.06 15.65
N GLU A 181 18.18 -0.15 15.40
CA GLU A 181 18.76 -0.45 14.11
C GLU A 181 18.75 -1.96 13.86
N GLU A 182 18.40 -2.37 12.65
CA GLU A 182 18.46 -3.78 12.26
C GLU A 182 19.84 -4.14 11.69
N ASN A 183 20.19 -5.42 11.74
CA ASN A 183 21.37 -5.91 11.04
C ASN A 183 21.08 -5.93 9.53
N CYS A 184 21.65 -4.97 8.81
CA CYS A 184 21.55 -4.90 7.36
C CYS A 184 22.90 -4.65 6.70
N THR A 185 23.13 -5.31 5.57
CA THR A 185 24.32 -5.11 4.73
C THR A 185 24.07 -3.98 3.74
N VAL A 186 24.99 -3.02 3.63
CA VAL A 186 24.89 -1.95 2.62
C VAL A 186 24.90 -2.57 1.22
N THR A 187 24.03 -2.09 0.35
CA THR A 187 23.98 -2.51 -1.06
C THR A 187 24.04 -1.23 -1.90
N PRO A 188 25.00 -1.07 -2.82
CA PRO A 188 25.07 0.10 -3.68
C PRO A 188 23.72 0.33 -4.38
N ASP A 189 23.16 1.53 -4.25
CA ASP A 189 21.92 1.91 -4.93
C ASP A 189 22.28 2.58 -6.26
N PRO A 190 21.98 1.96 -7.41
CA PRO A 190 22.34 2.53 -8.71
C PRO A 190 21.53 3.79 -9.07
N ILE A 191 20.41 4.03 -8.39
CA ILE A 191 19.47 5.12 -8.69
C ILE A 191 19.59 6.22 -7.63
N PHE A 192 19.50 5.85 -6.35
CA PHE A 192 19.53 6.78 -5.23
C PHE A 192 20.93 6.89 -4.63
N ASN A 193 21.86 7.48 -5.38
CA ASN A 193 23.21 7.79 -4.90
C ASN A 193 23.69 9.17 -5.36
N VAL A 194 24.66 9.72 -4.63
CA VAL A 194 25.42 10.92 -5.02
C VAL A 194 26.89 10.58 -4.91
N GLY A 195 27.61 10.56 -6.04
CA GLY A 195 29.03 10.21 -6.07
C GLY A 195 29.31 8.79 -5.56
N GLY A 196 28.40 7.83 -5.82
CA GLY A 196 28.53 6.45 -5.35
C GLY A 196 28.14 6.22 -3.89
N VAL A 197 27.79 7.28 -3.14
CA VAL A 197 27.26 7.17 -1.78
C VAL A 197 25.74 7.11 -1.81
N ASN A 198 25.17 6.05 -1.25
CA ASN A 198 23.71 5.90 -1.16
C ASN A 198 23.09 7.09 -0.42
N VAL A 199 22.04 7.65 -1.01
CA VAL A 199 21.13 8.57 -0.33
C VAL A 199 19.81 7.85 0.00
N ARG A 200 18.96 8.49 0.79
CA ARG A 200 17.65 7.91 1.14
C ARG A 200 16.84 7.71 -0.14
N ARG A 201 16.23 6.54 -0.30
CA ARG A 201 15.31 6.30 -1.42
C ARG A 201 14.07 7.17 -1.24
N VAL A 202 13.32 7.42 -2.30
CA VAL A 202 12.05 8.16 -2.23
C VAL A 202 10.93 7.23 -2.62
N GLN A 203 9.77 7.33 -1.97
CA GLN A 203 8.61 6.50 -2.31
C GLN A 203 8.21 6.69 -3.77
N PRO A 204 7.86 5.61 -4.50
CA PRO A 204 7.54 5.71 -5.92
C PRO A 204 6.10 6.18 -6.20
N ARG A 205 5.38 6.59 -5.16
CA ARG A 205 4.08 7.26 -5.24
C ARG A 205 4.11 8.42 -4.27
N ASN A 206 3.41 9.50 -4.59
CA ASN A 206 3.18 10.59 -3.65
C ASN A 206 2.58 10.04 -2.36
N THR A 207 3.22 10.33 -1.23
CA THR A 207 2.73 9.98 0.11
C THR A 207 1.54 10.89 0.42
N PRO A 208 0.29 10.37 0.45
CA PRO A 208 -0.89 11.21 0.65
C PRO A 208 -1.02 11.64 2.10
N THR A 209 -1.89 12.63 2.37
CA THR A 209 -2.31 12.91 3.74
C THR A 209 -3.08 11.72 4.33
N MET A 210 -2.90 11.43 5.62
CA MET A 210 -3.79 10.50 6.32
C MET A 210 -5.03 11.13 6.92
N ILE A 211 -5.16 12.46 6.86
CA ILE A 211 -6.35 13.13 7.38
C ILE A 211 -7.55 12.63 6.59
N ASN A 212 -8.58 12.19 7.31
CA ASN A 212 -9.82 11.60 6.78
C ASN A 212 -9.65 10.27 6.01
N ALA A 213 -8.46 9.67 5.96
CA ALA A 213 -8.22 8.44 5.19
C ALA A 213 -9.02 7.22 5.71
N ILE A 214 -9.53 7.28 6.95
CA ILE A 214 -10.42 6.27 7.53
C ILE A 214 -11.78 6.20 6.84
N PHE A 215 -12.24 7.30 6.25
CA PHE A 215 -13.51 7.37 5.53
C PHE A 215 -13.41 6.80 4.10
N THR A 216 -12.20 6.52 3.62
CA THR A 216 -11.98 5.98 2.28
C THR A 216 -12.19 4.48 2.26
N PHE A 217 -13.15 4.02 1.44
CA PHE A 217 -13.40 2.59 1.23
C PHE A 217 -12.16 1.84 0.73
N ARG A 218 -11.40 2.41 -0.23
CA ARG A 218 -10.10 1.91 -0.72
C ARG A 218 -9.13 3.06 -0.91
N ASN A 219 -7.97 3.00 -0.27
CA ASN A 219 -7.02 4.11 -0.32
C ASN A 219 -6.22 4.17 -1.64
N PHE A 220 -5.85 3.03 -2.24
CA PHE A 220 -5.02 3.01 -3.45
C PHE A 220 -5.72 2.38 -4.67
N TRP A 221 -5.62 3.05 -5.81
CA TRP A 221 -6.22 2.62 -7.08
C TRP A 221 -5.50 1.43 -7.74
N ASP A 222 -4.24 1.19 -7.38
CA ASP A 222 -3.47 0.02 -7.83
C ASP A 222 -3.87 -1.29 -7.11
N GLY A 223 -4.86 -1.21 -6.21
CA GLY A 223 -5.41 -2.35 -5.50
C GLY A 223 -4.73 -2.71 -4.18
N ARG A 224 -3.63 -2.04 -3.82
CA ARG A 224 -3.16 -2.10 -2.43
C ARG A 224 -4.14 -1.37 -1.50
N ALA A 225 -3.92 -1.46 -0.19
CA ALA A 225 -4.79 -0.90 0.83
C ALA A 225 -6.26 -1.37 0.67
N ASN A 226 -6.43 -2.67 0.46
CA ASN A 226 -7.73 -3.29 0.22
C ASN A 226 -8.69 -3.05 1.39
N ALA A 227 -9.96 -2.76 1.08
CA ALA A 227 -11.04 -2.57 2.05
C ALA A 227 -11.22 -3.78 2.99
N ILE A 228 -10.89 -4.98 2.51
CA ILE A 228 -10.87 -6.21 3.30
C ILE A 228 -9.42 -6.55 3.62
N PHE A 229 -9.04 -6.45 4.89
CA PHE A 229 -7.70 -6.81 5.35
C PHE A 229 -7.60 -8.30 5.66
N ASN A 230 -6.51 -8.93 5.19
CA ASN A 230 -6.24 -10.36 5.34
C ASN A 230 -5.30 -10.69 6.51
N GLY A 231 -4.95 -9.71 7.33
CA GLY A 231 -4.06 -9.88 8.49
C GLY A 231 -2.55 -9.86 8.17
N VAL A 232 -2.16 -9.86 6.90
CA VAL A 232 -0.75 -10.10 6.49
C VAL A 232 -0.21 -9.03 5.55
N ASP A 233 -1.00 -8.56 4.58
CA ASP A 233 -0.54 -7.64 3.54
C ASP A 233 -1.62 -6.67 3.02
N ALA A 234 -1.24 -5.85 2.04
CA ALA A 234 -2.08 -4.80 1.48
C ALA A 234 -3.12 -5.26 0.44
N PHE A 235 -3.11 -6.53 0.02
CA PHE A 235 -3.87 -7.00 -1.14
C PHE A 235 -5.21 -7.65 -0.77
N GLY A 236 -5.43 -7.97 0.51
CA GLY A 236 -6.68 -8.55 0.99
C GLY A 236 -6.94 -9.93 0.36
N PRO A 237 -8.17 -10.22 -0.10
CA PRO A 237 -8.53 -11.51 -0.71
C PRO A 237 -7.73 -11.90 -1.96
N ARG A 238 -6.99 -10.96 -2.57
CA ARG A 238 -6.13 -11.26 -3.73
C ARG A 238 -4.87 -12.05 -3.36
N ASN A 239 -4.50 -12.11 -2.08
CA ASN A 239 -3.52 -13.08 -1.61
C ASN A 239 -4.26 -14.29 -1.01
N PRO A 240 -4.44 -15.40 -1.75
CA PRO A 240 -5.12 -16.59 -1.24
C PRO A 240 -4.29 -17.35 -0.18
N ASN A 241 -3.02 -17.00 -0.02
CA ASN A 241 -2.07 -17.65 0.89
C ASN A 241 -1.89 -16.89 2.21
N ALA A 242 -2.53 -15.72 2.38
CA ALA A 242 -2.45 -14.97 3.63
C ALA A 242 -3.07 -15.77 4.79
N ARG A 243 -2.28 -16.01 5.83
CA ARG A 243 -2.70 -16.72 7.05
C ARG A 243 -2.21 -15.99 8.29
N VAL A 244 -3.06 -15.94 9.31
CA VAL A 244 -2.70 -15.58 10.68
C VAL A 244 -2.77 -16.83 11.55
N LEU A 245 -2.13 -16.82 12.72
CA LEU A 245 -2.17 -17.94 13.65
C LEU A 245 -3.31 -17.76 14.64
N GLN A 246 -4.13 -18.80 14.81
CA GLN A 246 -5.21 -18.84 15.80
C GLN A 246 -4.95 -19.95 16.82
N VAL A 247 -4.99 -19.59 18.10
CA VAL A 247 -4.99 -20.55 19.21
C VAL A 247 -6.39 -21.16 19.32
N GLN A 248 -6.46 -22.48 19.28
CA GLN A 248 -7.70 -23.26 19.40
C GLN A 248 -8.04 -23.54 20.87
N ALA A 249 -9.24 -24.02 21.13
CA ALA A 249 -9.71 -24.33 22.49
C ALA A 249 -8.87 -25.42 23.19
N ASP A 250 -8.26 -26.33 22.42
CA ASP A 250 -7.36 -27.38 22.89
C ASP A 250 -5.90 -26.90 23.08
N GLY A 251 -5.63 -25.62 22.85
CA GLY A 251 -4.30 -25.01 22.93
C GLY A 251 -3.44 -25.19 21.67
N SER A 252 -3.90 -25.92 20.65
CA SER A 252 -3.19 -26.03 19.38
C SER A 252 -3.18 -24.68 18.64
N VAL A 253 -2.16 -24.46 17.79
CA VAL A 253 -2.03 -23.22 16.99
C VAL A 253 -2.10 -23.59 15.52
N VAL A 254 -3.12 -23.09 14.83
CA VAL A 254 -3.36 -23.40 13.42
C VAL A 254 -3.41 -22.13 12.56
N PRO A 255 -2.94 -22.20 11.29
CA PRO A 255 -3.05 -21.08 10.37
C PRO A 255 -4.49 -20.95 9.86
N VAL A 256 -5.06 -19.75 9.96
CA VAL A 256 -6.42 -19.44 9.48
C VAL A 256 -6.42 -18.25 8.53
N SER A 257 -7.41 -18.21 7.64
CA SER A 257 -7.66 -17.04 6.78
C SER A 257 -8.59 -16.08 7.51
N VAL A 258 -8.34 -14.78 7.39
CA VAL A 258 -9.18 -13.75 8.00
C VAL A 258 -9.61 -12.73 6.95
N ALA A 259 -10.76 -12.11 7.18
CA ALA A 259 -11.32 -11.07 6.33
C ALA A 259 -11.90 -9.97 7.23
N ILE A 260 -11.11 -8.95 7.50
CA ILE A 260 -11.49 -7.84 8.37
C ILE A 260 -11.97 -6.68 7.50
N PHE A 261 -13.21 -6.23 7.72
CA PHE A 261 -13.85 -5.15 6.95
C PHE A 261 -14.59 -4.19 7.88
N PRO A 262 -14.63 -2.88 7.59
CA PRO A 262 -13.77 -2.14 6.66
C PRO A 262 -12.38 -1.88 7.26
N ALA A 263 -11.30 -2.18 6.52
CA ALA A 263 -9.93 -2.16 7.05
C ALA A 263 -8.85 -1.72 6.04
N SER A 264 -9.18 -0.78 5.15
CA SER A 264 -8.24 -0.27 4.13
C SER A 264 -6.95 0.31 4.72
N LEU A 265 -7.04 0.99 5.86
CA LEU A 265 -5.88 1.52 6.59
C LEU A 265 -5.02 0.42 7.23
N ALA A 266 -5.62 -0.66 7.74
CA ALA A 266 -4.86 -1.78 8.28
C ALA A 266 -4.09 -2.50 7.16
N SER A 267 -4.76 -2.75 6.02
CA SER A 267 -4.13 -3.27 4.80
C SER A 267 -2.94 -2.41 4.36
N LEU A 268 -3.09 -1.08 4.36
CA LEU A 268 -2.01 -0.15 4.06
C LEU A 268 -0.87 -0.29 5.07
N ALA A 269 -1.17 -0.13 6.36
CA ALA A 269 -0.21 -0.07 7.44
C ALA A 269 0.65 -1.34 7.54
N ALA A 270 0.09 -2.52 7.27
CA ALA A 270 0.82 -3.78 7.30
C ALA A 270 1.93 -3.90 6.23
N ALA A 271 1.77 -3.24 5.07
CA ALA A 271 2.74 -3.32 3.99
C ALA A 271 3.92 -2.34 4.15
N VAL A 272 3.73 -1.24 4.89
CA VAL A 272 4.76 -0.19 5.03
C VAL A 272 6.02 -0.71 5.76
N PRO A 273 5.93 -1.46 6.88
CA PRO A 273 7.08 -2.04 7.53
C PRO A 273 7.87 -3.01 6.65
N ALA A 274 7.29 -3.65 5.63
CA ALA A 274 8.05 -4.57 4.78
C ALA A 274 8.68 -3.88 3.55
N SER A 275 8.37 -2.61 3.28
CA SER A 275 8.78 -1.93 2.05
C SER A 275 10.16 -1.29 2.15
N ASN A 276 11.05 -1.64 1.22
CA ASN A 276 12.38 -1.02 1.06
C ASN A 276 12.37 0.35 0.35
N PHE A 277 11.18 0.84 0.03
CA PHE A 277 10.93 2.23 -0.35
C PHE A 277 10.22 3.00 0.76
N ALA A 278 9.87 2.35 1.88
CA ALA A 278 9.25 3.00 3.02
C ALA A 278 10.15 2.97 4.26
N LEU A 279 10.27 1.81 4.91
CA LEU A 279 10.82 1.70 6.27
C LEU A 279 11.78 0.51 6.44
N ALA A 280 12.02 -0.30 5.41
CA ALA A 280 12.65 -1.60 5.55
C ALA A 280 13.99 -1.72 4.81
N CYS A 281 14.94 -2.46 5.38
CA CYS A 281 15.94 -3.13 4.55
C CYS A 281 15.26 -4.17 3.64
N THR A 282 15.80 -4.38 2.45
CA THR A 282 15.27 -5.33 1.47
C THR A 282 15.21 -6.74 2.05
N GLY A 283 14.02 -7.34 2.08
CA GLY A 283 13.78 -8.70 2.58
C GLY A 283 13.20 -8.79 4.00
N ARG A 284 13.02 -7.66 4.71
CA ARG A 284 12.35 -7.66 6.01
C ARG A 284 10.87 -8.05 5.87
N THR A 285 10.41 -8.96 6.74
CA THR A 285 8.99 -9.36 6.81
C THR A 285 8.27 -8.70 7.98
N LEU A 286 6.93 -8.66 7.91
CA LEU A 286 6.10 -8.14 9.01
C LEU A 286 6.33 -8.90 10.33
N ASN A 287 6.56 -10.22 10.26
CA ASN A 287 6.86 -11.04 11.43
C ASN A 287 8.20 -10.66 12.08
N LYS A 288 9.24 -10.38 11.28
CA LYS A 288 10.52 -9.89 11.79
C LYS A 288 10.37 -8.50 12.41
N PHE A 289 9.59 -7.61 11.78
CA PHE A 289 9.21 -6.33 12.38
C PHE A 289 8.55 -6.52 13.76
N GLY A 290 7.53 -7.39 13.87
CA GLY A 290 6.87 -7.68 15.15
C GLY A 290 7.86 -8.18 16.21
N LYS A 291 8.74 -9.14 15.87
CA LYS A 291 9.78 -9.64 16.77
C LYS A 291 10.72 -8.54 17.28
N LYS A 292 11.10 -7.60 16.41
CA LYS A 292 11.90 -6.43 16.79
C LYS A 292 11.14 -5.58 17.80
N MET A 293 9.93 -5.15 17.47
CA MET A 293 9.18 -4.23 18.33
C MET A 293 8.92 -4.84 19.71
N LEU A 294 8.58 -6.13 19.79
CA LEU A 294 8.38 -6.82 21.07
C LEU A 294 9.63 -6.83 21.98
N SER A 295 10.83 -6.63 21.42
CA SER A 295 12.08 -6.53 22.18
C SER A 295 12.45 -5.12 22.64
N LEU A 296 11.69 -4.10 22.22
CA LEU A 296 12.01 -2.69 22.44
C LEU A 296 11.13 -2.06 23.52
N THR A 297 11.66 -1.01 24.13
CA THR A 297 10.82 -0.05 24.87
C THR A 297 10.11 0.86 23.85
N PRO A 298 8.77 0.94 23.88
CA PRO A 298 8.02 1.84 23.02
C PRO A 298 8.48 3.28 23.18
N LEU A 299 8.67 3.94 22.04
CA LEU A 299 9.03 5.34 21.93
C LEU A 299 10.34 5.75 22.62
N ALA A 300 11.29 4.82 22.82
CA ALA A 300 12.51 5.07 23.61
C ALA A 300 13.41 6.19 23.09
N LYS A 301 13.29 6.55 21.80
CA LYS A 301 14.05 7.64 21.17
C LYS A 301 13.40 9.02 21.31
N GLN A 302 12.13 9.11 21.71
CA GLN A 302 11.42 10.38 21.84
C GLN A 302 10.76 10.57 23.20
N TRP A 303 10.40 11.82 23.45
CA TRP A 303 9.70 12.29 24.62
C TRP A 303 8.21 12.20 24.32
N VAL A 304 7.44 11.68 25.27
CA VAL A 304 5.98 11.67 25.18
C VAL A 304 5.49 12.77 26.10
N ASP A 305 4.66 13.67 25.59
CA ASP A 305 4.11 14.74 26.39
C ASP A 305 3.25 14.14 27.54
N PRO A 306 3.42 14.59 28.79
CA PRO A 306 2.62 14.09 29.91
C PRO A 306 1.12 14.43 29.80
N THR A 307 0.74 15.27 28.84
CA THR A 307 -0.64 15.62 28.49
C THR A 307 -1.11 15.03 27.15
N ASP A 308 -0.32 14.13 26.55
CA ASP A 308 -0.69 13.45 25.31
C ASP A 308 -2.06 12.74 25.42
N SER A 309 -2.92 12.95 24.42
CA SER A 309 -4.33 12.52 24.44
C SER A 309 -4.60 11.02 24.64
N VAL A 310 -3.59 10.17 24.45
CA VAL A 310 -3.74 8.70 24.56
C VAL A 310 -2.63 8.12 25.43
N LEU A 311 -1.40 8.57 25.24
CA LEU A 311 -0.20 8.01 25.83
C LEU A 311 0.19 8.69 27.15
N ALA A 312 -0.44 9.78 27.56
CA ALA A 312 -0.14 10.47 28.82
C ALA A 312 -0.05 9.51 30.02
N PRO A 313 -1.03 8.61 30.27
CA PRO A 313 -0.95 7.68 31.41
C PRO A 313 0.23 6.70 31.33
N LEU A 314 0.76 6.48 30.14
CA LEU A 314 1.85 5.53 29.87
C LEU A 314 3.22 6.23 29.77
N ALA A 315 3.26 7.55 29.61
CA ALA A 315 4.48 8.31 29.39
C ALA A 315 5.41 8.22 30.62
N LYS A 316 6.69 7.92 30.39
CA LYS A 316 7.69 7.94 31.47
C LYS A 316 7.90 9.35 32.04
N SER A 317 7.74 10.37 31.19
CA SER A 317 7.84 11.79 31.53
C SER A 317 6.88 12.22 32.67
N CYS A 318 5.72 11.57 32.82
CA CYS A 318 4.78 11.83 33.91
C CYS A 318 5.35 11.51 35.29
N ARG A 319 6.27 10.56 35.38
CA ARG A 319 6.90 10.14 36.65
C ARG A 319 8.28 10.75 36.84
N THR A 320 9.00 10.90 35.74
CA THR A 320 10.35 11.43 35.73
C THR A 320 10.41 12.45 34.61
N PRO A 321 10.31 13.76 34.92
CA PRO A 321 10.37 14.82 33.94
C PRO A 321 11.56 14.61 33.00
N GLY A 322 11.22 14.44 31.74
CA GLY A 322 12.17 14.24 30.68
C GLY A 322 12.67 12.83 30.39
N ALA A 323 12.12 11.82 31.07
CA ALA A 323 12.33 10.44 30.65
C ALA A 323 11.64 10.16 29.30
N ARG A 324 12.37 9.50 28.41
CA ARG A 324 11.88 9.09 27.07
C ARG A 324 11.11 7.79 27.12
N GLY A 325 10.20 7.61 26.17
CA GLY A 325 9.44 6.39 25.97
C GLY A 325 8.30 6.16 26.96
N LEU A 326 7.72 4.96 26.86
CA LEU A 326 6.59 4.53 27.68
C LEU A 326 7.02 3.62 28.84
N THR A 327 6.18 3.57 29.87
CA THR A 327 6.30 2.71 31.05
C THR A 327 5.84 1.27 30.79
N ARG A 328 5.22 1.02 29.62
CA ARG A 328 4.73 -0.27 29.15
C ARG A 328 5.64 -0.83 28.05
N SER A 329 5.68 -2.14 27.90
CA SER A 329 6.33 -2.80 26.76
C SER A 329 5.32 -3.01 25.63
N TYR A 330 5.82 -3.24 24.41
CA TYR A 330 4.94 -3.64 23.31
C TYR A 330 4.16 -4.91 23.62
N VAL A 331 4.76 -5.88 24.33
CA VAL A 331 4.09 -7.13 24.76
C VAL A 331 2.81 -6.86 25.54
N THR A 332 2.79 -5.82 26.39
CA THR A 332 1.61 -5.49 27.20
C THR A 332 0.53 -4.71 26.45
N LEU A 333 0.81 -4.29 25.21
CA LEU A 333 -0.11 -3.51 24.38
C LEU A 333 -0.75 -4.35 23.25
N VAL A 334 -0.44 -5.65 23.17
CA VAL A 334 -0.99 -6.61 22.20
C VAL A 334 -1.94 -7.60 22.85
#